data_AF-A0A521VJQ8-F1
#
_entry.id   AF-A0A521VJQ8-F1
#
_cell.length_a   1.000
_cell.length_b   1.000
_cell.length_c   1.000
_cell.angle_alpha   90.00
_cell.angle_beta   90.00
_cell.angle_gamma   90.00
#
_symmetry.space_group_name_H-M   'P 1'
#
loop_
_entity.id
_entity.type
_entity.pdbx_description
1 polymer ?
#
loop_
_entity_poly.entity_id
_entity_poly.type
_entity_poly.pdbx_seq_one_letter_code
_entity_poly.pdbx_strand_id
1 'polypeptide(L)'
;MHKDILKYVHDKGQGTGKKEDIGEVLYNRGMTAAMMTVEAVRRAQIKYGRKPLKGEEVRWGLENLAIDAAAIKKLGFDGYMVPVSTSCADHEGGSSATIHSWDGKKWNVQPGSYKPDMSIITPMIRASAQKYATEKKIAKRDCAKEQ
;
A
#
# COMPACT_ATOMS: atom_id res chain seq x y z
N MET A 1 -14.91 3.88 -5.82
CA MET A 1 -13.65 4.54 -6.23
C MET A 1 -13.79 5.33 -7.53
N HIS A 2 -13.76 4.76 -8.75
CA HIS A 2 -13.72 5.58 -10.00
C HIS A 2 -14.89 6.54 -10.18
N LYS A 3 -16.12 6.12 -9.84
CA LYS A 3 -17.29 7.00 -9.87
C LYS A 3 -17.14 8.19 -8.90
N ASP A 4 -16.52 7.96 -7.74
CA ASP A 4 -16.27 9.01 -6.76
C ASP A 4 -15.20 9.99 -7.25
N ILE A 5 -14.13 9.47 -7.87
CA ILE A 5 -13.09 10.29 -8.51
C ILE A 5 -13.71 11.21 -9.57
N LEU A 6 -14.55 10.66 -10.45
CA LEU A 6 -15.28 11.46 -11.45
C LEU A 6 -16.12 12.54 -10.76
N LYS A 7 -17.04 12.14 -9.88
CA LYS A 7 -18.02 13.03 -9.25
C LYS A 7 -17.40 14.12 -8.37
N TYR A 8 -16.41 13.75 -7.54
CA TYR A 8 -15.89 14.63 -6.51
C TYR A 8 -14.66 15.41 -6.95
N VAL A 9 -13.96 14.97 -8.02
CA VAL A 9 -12.71 15.60 -8.47
C VAL A 9 -12.86 16.13 -9.90
N HIS A 10 -13.02 15.25 -10.88
CA HIS A 10 -12.97 15.66 -12.29
C HIS A 10 -14.20 16.46 -12.76
N ASP A 11 -15.40 16.13 -12.29
CA ASP A 11 -16.63 16.88 -12.63
C ASP A 11 -16.72 18.24 -11.95
N LYS A 12 -15.90 18.43 -10.91
CA LYS A 12 -15.70 19.74 -10.26
C LYS A 12 -14.53 20.54 -10.85
N GLY A 13 -13.87 20.02 -11.89
CA GLY A 13 -12.70 20.67 -12.49
C GLY A 13 -11.45 20.67 -11.60
N GLN A 14 -11.40 19.80 -10.59
CA GLN A 14 -10.28 19.69 -9.63
C GLN A 14 -9.31 18.55 -9.99
N GLY A 15 -9.58 17.84 -11.08
CA GLY A 15 -8.72 16.76 -11.56
C GLY A 15 -7.48 17.30 -12.27
N THR A 16 -6.35 16.68 -12.01
CA THR A 16 -5.14 16.82 -12.83
C THR A 16 -5.09 15.65 -13.81
N GLY A 17 -4.73 15.91 -15.07
CA GLY A 17 -4.70 14.88 -16.11
C GLY A 17 -6.03 14.65 -16.84
N LYS A 18 -6.02 13.70 -17.77
CA LYS A 18 -7.15 13.38 -18.65
C LYS A 18 -8.19 12.53 -17.92
N LYS A 19 -9.48 12.77 -18.15
CA LYS A 19 -10.55 11.95 -17.55
C LYS A 19 -10.49 10.51 -18.04
N GLU A 20 -9.99 10.32 -19.25
CA GLU A 20 -9.83 9.04 -19.92
C GLU A 20 -8.79 8.14 -19.24
N ASP A 21 -7.86 8.72 -18.47
CA ASP A 21 -6.85 7.96 -17.72
C ASP A 21 -7.43 7.31 -16.44
N ILE A 22 -8.66 7.66 -16.05
CA ILE A 22 -9.30 7.08 -14.86
C ILE A 22 -9.55 5.60 -15.12
N GLY A 23 -8.94 4.75 -14.28
CA GLY A 23 -9.03 3.30 -14.43
C GLY A 23 -7.79 2.67 -15.05
N GLU A 24 -6.90 3.47 -15.65
CA GLU A 24 -5.61 2.99 -16.12
C GLU A 24 -4.70 2.57 -14.96
N VAL A 25 -3.74 1.69 -15.27
CA VAL A 25 -2.88 1.04 -14.26
C VAL A 25 -2.14 2.06 -13.37
N LEU A 26 -1.62 3.15 -13.95
CA LEU A 26 -0.89 4.17 -13.19
C LEU A 26 -1.82 5.01 -12.31
N TYR A 27 -3.05 5.26 -12.78
CA TYR A 27 -4.06 5.96 -12.00
C TYR A 27 -4.44 5.12 -10.77
N ASN A 28 -4.74 3.84 -10.97
CA ASN A 28 -5.11 2.91 -9.89
C ASN A 28 -3.96 2.71 -8.90
N ARG A 29 -2.71 2.67 -9.37
CA ARG A 29 -1.52 2.63 -8.50
C ARG A 29 -1.44 3.86 -7.61
N GLY A 30 -1.61 5.07 -8.18
CA GLY A 30 -1.61 6.32 -7.42
C GLY A 30 -2.71 6.36 -6.36
N MET A 31 -3.93 5.96 -6.74
CA MET A 31 -5.07 5.90 -5.81
C MET A 31 -4.85 4.90 -4.67
N THR A 32 -4.29 3.73 -4.96
CA THR A 32 -4.00 2.70 -3.95
C THR A 32 -2.94 3.20 -2.97
N ALA A 33 -1.87 3.84 -3.47
CA ALA A 33 -0.82 4.42 -2.62
C ALA A 33 -1.36 5.55 -1.71
N ALA A 34 -2.19 6.44 -2.26
CA ALA A 34 -2.84 7.50 -1.49
C ALA A 34 -3.76 6.93 -0.41
N MET A 35 -4.57 5.92 -0.75
CA MET A 35 -5.46 5.25 0.21
C MET A 35 -4.68 4.62 1.36
N MET A 36 -3.61 3.85 1.09
CA MET A 36 -2.79 3.26 2.15
C MET A 36 -2.19 4.31 3.09
N THR A 37 -1.75 5.45 2.54
CA THR A 37 -1.24 6.58 3.32
C THR A 37 -2.31 7.18 4.22
N VAL A 38 -3.53 7.37 3.69
CA VAL A 38 -4.68 7.88 4.45
C VAL A 38 -5.06 6.91 5.56
N GLU A 39 -5.09 5.61 5.31
CA GLU A 39 -5.36 4.60 6.34
C GLU A 39 -4.29 4.58 7.43
N ALA A 40 -3.01 4.74 7.07
CA ALA A 40 -1.93 4.83 8.04
C ALA A 40 -2.07 6.04 8.96
N VAL A 41 -2.34 7.22 8.38
CA VAL A 41 -2.62 8.44 9.16
C VAL A 41 -3.85 8.24 10.04
N ARG A 42 -4.92 7.62 9.54
CA ARG A 42 -6.12 7.32 10.34
C ARG A 42 -5.79 6.41 11.52
N ARG A 43 -5.02 5.34 11.31
CA ARG A 43 -4.57 4.43 12.38
C ARG A 43 -3.76 5.18 13.43
N ALA A 44 -2.83 6.03 13.01
CA ALA A 44 -2.08 6.87 13.91
C ALA A 44 -2.97 7.88 14.66
N GLN A 45 -3.96 8.50 14.01
CA GLN A 45 -4.90 9.41 14.67
C GLN A 45 -5.80 8.71 15.70
N ILE A 46 -6.10 7.43 15.52
CA ILE A 46 -6.80 6.63 16.53
C ILE A 46 -5.93 6.48 17.80
N LYS A 47 -4.61 6.28 17.65
CA LYS A 47 -3.69 6.12 18.79
C LYS A 47 -3.27 7.46 19.43
N TYR A 48 -2.92 8.46 18.62
CA TYR A 48 -2.30 9.71 19.06
C TYR A 48 -3.26 10.92 19.07
N GLY A 49 -4.50 10.72 18.64
CA GLY A 49 -5.57 11.73 18.62
C GLY A 49 -5.82 12.35 17.25
N ARG A 50 -7.01 12.94 17.09
CA ARG A 50 -7.48 13.59 15.85
C ARG A 50 -6.90 15.00 15.69
N LYS A 51 -5.60 15.05 15.38
CA LYS A 51 -4.83 16.27 15.19
C LYS A 51 -3.80 16.06 14.07
N PRO A 52 -3.12 17.13 13.60
CA PRO A 52 -1.91 16.97 12.80
C PRO A 52 -0.88 16.12 13.55
N LEU A 53 -0.30 15.13 12.86
CA LEU A 53 0.61 14.15 13.43
C LEU A 53 2.07 14.45 13.07
N LYS A 54 3.00 13.99 13.91
CA LYS A 54 4.44 13.97 13.63
C LYS A 54 4.83 12.79 12.75
N GLY A 55 6.03 12.85 12.16
CA GLY A 55 6.55 11.78 11.30
C GLY A 55 6.61 10.42 11.99
N GLU A 56 6.99 10.39 13.27
CA GLU A 56 7.09 9.16 14.06
C GLU A 56 5.72 8.53 14.35
N GLU A 57 4.69 9.37 14.55
CA GLU A 57 3.30 8.93 14.75
C GLU A 57 2.74 8.34 13.45
N VAL A 58 3.03 8.98 12.31
CA VAL A 58 2.64 8.45 10.98
C VAL A 58 3.40 7.17 10.65
N ARG A 59 4.71 7.08 10.97
CA ARG A 59 5.47 5.83 10.86
C ARG A 59 4.80 4.72 11.65
N TRP A 60 4.40 4.97 12.90
CA TRP A 60 3.68 3.98 13.69
C TRP A 60 2.39 3.54 12.99
N GLY A 61 1.63 4.47 12.40
CA GLY A 61 0.45 4.14 11.60
C GLY A 61 0.75 3.26 10.38
N LEU A 62 1.84 3.56 9.66
CA LEU A 62 2.32 2.78 8.51
C LEU A 62 2.82 1.39 8.90
N GLU A 63 3.39 1.26 10.10
CA GLU A 63 3.83 -0.02 10.69
C GLU A 63 2.69 -0.76 11.39
N ASN A 64 1.47 -0.24 11.36
CA ASN A 64 0.30 -0.86 11.97
C ASN A 64 -0.90 -0.80 11.03
N LEU A 65 -0.68 -0.86 9.71
CA LEU A 65 -1.80 -1.00 8.78
C LEU A 65 -2.48 -2.35 9.02
N ALA A 66 -3.80 -2.34 8.96
CA ALA A 66 -4.65 -3.53 9.04
C ALA A 66 -5.84 -3.29 8.13
N ILE A 67 -5.63 -3.54 6.83
CA ILE A 67 -6.63 -3.35 5.78
C ILE A 67 -7.07 -4.74 5.32
N ASP A 68 -8.20 -5.21 5.85
CA ASP A 68 -8.78 -6.49 5.46
C ASP A 68 -9.67 -6.38 4.21
N ALA A 69 -10.18 -7.51 3.72
CA ALA A 69 -11.04 -7.54 2.54
C ALA A 69 -12.34 -6.72 2.71
N ALA A 70 -12.88 -6.63 3.93
CA ALA A 70 -14.08 -5.84 4.19
C ALA A 70 -13.79 -4.34 4.11
N ALA A 71 -12.65 -3.89 4.63
CA ALA A 71 -12.16 -2.52 4.51
C ALA A 71 -11.89 -2.16 3.05
N ILE A 72 -11.21 -3.04 2.28
CA ILE A 72 -10.97 -2.85 0.84
C ILE A 72 -12.28 -2.62 0.09
N LYS A 73 -13.27 -3.48 0.33
CA LYS A 73 -14.59 -3.36 -0.30
C LYS A 73 -15.30 -2.07 0.10
N LYS A 74 -15.28 -1.72 1.39
CA LYS A 74 -15.90 -0.49 1.91
C LYS A 74 -15.27 0.77 1.31
N LEU A 75 -13.95 0.77 1.11
CA LEU A 75 -13.20 1.87 0.49
C LEU A 75 -13.34 1.90 -1.04
N GLY A 76 -13.93 0.84 -1.64
CA GLY A 76 -14.18 0.73 -3.07
C GLY A 76 -12.97 0.31 -3.91
N PHE A 77 -12.00 -0.38 -3.30
CA PHE A 77 -10.78 -0.88 -3.93
C PHE A 77 -10.81 -2.39 -4.23
N ASP A 78 -12.00 -3.00 -4.17
CA ASP A 78 -12.20 -4.42 -4.48
C ASP A 78 -11.68 -4.74 -5.89
N GLY A 79 -10.86 -5.78 -6.01
CA GLY A 79 -10.17 -6.16 -7.25
C GLY A 79 -8.94 -5.32 -7.64
N TYR A 80 -8.61 -4.24 -6.90
CA TYR A 80 -7.45 -3.37 -7.18
C TYR A 80 -6.30 -3.53 -6.18
N MET A 81 -6.56 -4.18 -5.05
CA MET A 81 -5.56 -4.50 -4.04
C MET A 81 -5.94 -5.78 -3.29
N VAL A 82 -4.96 -6.36 -2.60
CA VAL A 82 -5.16 -7.48 -1.67
C VAL A 82 -5.10 -6.98 -0.22
N PRO A 83 -5.56 -7.76 0.77
CA PRO A 83 -5.39 -7.41 2.17
C PRO A 83 -3.93 -7.08 2.52
N VAL A 84 -3.74 -6.04 3.32
CA VAL A 84 -2.42 -5.56 3.76
C VAL A 84 -2.40 -5.42 5.28
N SER A 85 -1.39 -6.02 5.91
CA SER A 85 -1.10 -5.91 7.33
C SER A 85 0.39 -5.73 7.56
N THR A 86 0.82 -4.52 7.91
CA THR A 86 2.24 -4.21 8.15
C THR A 86 2.60 -4.30 9.63
N SER A 87 3.89 -4.35 9.92
CA SER A 87 4.49 -4.32 11.25
C SER A 87 5.85 -3.64 11.21
N CYS A 88 6.45 -3.31 12.37
CA CYS A 88 7.85 -2.89 12.43
C CYS A 88 8.83 -3.91 11.79
N ALA A 89 8.48 -5.20 11.80
CA ALA A 89 9.32 -6.25 11.22
C ALA A 89 9.04 -6.51 9.72
N ASP A 90 7.88 -6.08 9.23
CA ASP A 90 7.40 -6.30 7.87
C ASP A 90 6.71 -5.03 7.33
N HIS A 91 7.45 -4.28 6.52
CA HIS A 91 6.98 -3.06 5.88
C HIS A 91 6.30 -3.32 4.51
N GLU A 92 6.24 -4.57 4.05
CA GLU A 92 5.52 -4.95 2.82
C GLU A 92 4.05 -5.23 3.15
N GLY A 93 3.81 -6.07 4.17
CA GLY A 93 2.49 -6.35 4.74
C GLY A 93 1.54 -7.17 3.88
N GLY A 94 1.98 -7.63 2.71
CA GLY A 94 1.22 -8.51 1.84
C GLY A 94 1.89 -8.62 0.47
N SER A 95 2.03 -9.84 -0.03
CA SER A 95 2.74 -10.08 -1.28
C SER A 95 1.95 -11.01 -2.20
N SER A 96 1.42 -10.42 -3.26
CA SER A 96 0.83 -11.17 -4.37
C SER A 96 0.85 -10.35 -5.65
N ALA A 97 0.96 -11.02 -6.78
CA ALA A 97 0.86 -10.41 -8.09
C ALA A 97 -0.16 -11.14 -8.96
N THR A 98 -0.71 -10.43 -9.94
CA THR A 98 -1.55 -10.97 -11.01
C THR A 98 -0.83 -10.73 -12.34
N ILE A 99 -0.98 -11.64 -13.29
CA ILE A 99 -0.38 -11.51 -14.62
C ILE A 99 -1.38 -10.84 -15.55
N HIS A 100 -0.98 -9.73 -16.17
CA HIS A 100 -1.74 -9.09 -17.25
C HIS A 100 -0.97 -9.28 -18.57
N SER A 101 -1.66 -9.68 -19.63
CA SER A 101 -1.11 -9.81 -20.98
C SER A 101 -1.68 -8.72 -21.89
N TRP A 102 -0.81 -8.02 -22.61
CA TRP A 102 -1.20 -7.03 -23.62
C TRP A 102 -1.41 -7.71 -24.98
N ASP A 103 -2.55 -7.46 -25.63
CA ASP A 103 -2.87 -8.02 -26.97
C ASP A 103 -2.65 -7.04 -28.13
N GLY A 104 -2.08 -5.86 -27.87
CA GLY A 104 -1.95 -4.77 -28.85
C GLY A 104 -3.03 -3.70 -28.74
N LYS A 105 -4.15 -3.99 -28.05
CA LYS A 105 -5.29 -3.07 -27.91
C LYS A 105 -5.77 -2.92 -26.47
N LYS A 106 -5.71 -3.97 -25.66
CA LYS A 106 -6.15 -3.97 -24.26
C LYS A 106 -5.31 -4.90 -23.38
N TRP A 107 -5.36 -4.64 -22.09
CA TRP A 107 -4.85 -5.54 -21.07
C TRP A 107 -5.87 -6.65 -20.81
N ASN A 108 -5.41 -7.90 -20.89
CA ASN A 108 -6.19 -9.07 -20.51
C ASN A 108 -5.65 -9.60 -19.18
N VAL A 109 -6.50 -9.58 -18.15
CA VAL A 109 -6.15 -10.09 -16.82
C VAL A 109 -6.22 -11.61 -16.85
N GLN A 110 -5.10 -12.27 -16.61
CA GLN A 110 -5.08 -13.72 -16.51
C GLN A 110 -5.60 -14.16 -15.14
N PRO A 111 -6.39 -15.24 -15.07
CA PRO A 111 -6.82 -15.78 -13.79
C PRO A 111 -5.61 -16.30 -13.01
N GLY A 112 -5.50 -15.92 -11.74
CA GLY A 112 -4.44 -16.41 -10.85
C GLY A 112 -3.86 -15.30 -9.99
N SER A 113 -3.52 -15.66 -8.75
CA SER A 113 -2.75 -14.84 -7.83
C SER A 113 -1.47 -15.58 -7.48
N TYR A 114 -0.33 -14.94 -7.69
CA TYR A 114 0.99 -15.52 -7.50
C TYR A 114 1.59 -14.92 -6.25
N LYS A 115 2.02 -15.76 -5.32
CA LYS A 115 2.71 -15.34 -4.10
C LYS A 115 4.20 -15.67 -4.22
N PRO A 116 5.09 -14.79 -3.76
CA PRO A 116 6.49 -15.12 -3.67
C PRO A 116 6.73 -16.24 -2.65
N ASP A 117 7.76 -17.04 -2.89
CA ASP A 117 8.25 -17.99 -1.88
C ASP A 117 9.12 -17.25 -0.85
N MET A 118 8.49 -16.84 0.24
CA MET A 118 9.18 -16.14 1.31
C MET A 118 10.19 -17.02 2.05
N SER A 119 10.12 -18.34 1.95
CA SER A 119 11.15 -19.21 2.54
C SER A 119 12.52 -19.01 1.89
N ILE A 120 12.52 -18.63 0.59
CA ILE A 120 13.73 -18.28 -0.17
C ILE A 120 14.06 -16.80 -0.02
N ILE A 121 13.06 -15.93 -0.12
CA ILE A 121 13.27 -14.47 -0.18
C ILE A 121 13.57 -13.86 1.20
N THR A 122 12.93 -14.32 2.28
CA THR A 122 13.14 -13.74 3.62
C THR A 122 14.61 -13.81 4.08
N PRO A 123 15.35 -14.93 3.90
CA PRO A 123 16.79 -14.96 4.19
C PRO A 123 17.57 -13.88 3.42
N MET A 124 17.23 -13.64 2.15
CA MET A 124 17.89 -12.63 1.30
C MET A 124 17.59 -11.21 1.79
N ILE A 125 16.33 -10.92 2.15
CA ILE A 125 15.93 -9.63 2.75
C ILE A 125 16.73 -9.39 4.03
N ARG A 126 16.80 -10.37 4.93
CA ARG A 126 17.53 -10.25 6.21
C ARG A 126 19.02 -10.03 5.99
N ALA A 127 19.63 -10.76 5.07
CA ALA A 127 21.04 -10.61 4.73
C ALA A 127 21.33 -9.20 4.16
N SER A 128 20.52 -8.74 3.21
CA SER A 128 20.66 -7.41 2.60
C SER A 128 20.48 -6.29 3.64
N ALA A 129 19.43 -6.35 4.46
CA ALA A 129 19.16 -5.37 5.49
C ALA A 129 20.27 -5.34 6.57
N GLN A 130 20.78 -6.50 6.99
CA GLN A 130 21.91 -6.59 7.92
C GLN A 130 23.18 -5.96 7.34
N LYS A 131 23.49 -6.28 6.08
CA LYS A 131 24.66 -5.73 5.40
C LYS A 131 24.59 -4.20 5.35
N TYR A 132 23.46 -3.66 4.88
CA TYR A 132 23.23 -2.21 4.82
C TYR A 132 23.35 -1.56 6.21
N ALA A 133 22.72 -2.14 7.24
CA ALA A 133 22.80 -1.62 8.60
C ALA A 133 24.24 -1.59 9.13
N THR A 134 25.04 -2.60 8.81
CA THR A 134 26.45 -2.68 9.20
C THR A 134 27.28 -1.60 8.50
N GLU A 135 27.16 -1.49 7.17
CA GLU A 135 27.88 -0.51 6.35
C GLU A 135 27.54 0.94 6.74
N LYS A 136 26.28 1.20 7.07
CA LYS A 136 25.79 2.52 7.47
C LYS A 136 25.84 2.77 8.98
N LYS A 137 26.34 1.80 9.77
CA LYS A 137 26.40 1.87 11.24
C LYS A 137 25.02 2.19 11.87
N ILE A 138 23.95 1.62 11.31
CA ILE A 138 22.58 1.78 11.79
C ILE A 138 22.30 0.71 12.84
N ALA A 139 21.92 1.13 14.04
CA ALA A 139 21.44 0.23 15.07
C ALA A 139 20.06 -0.33 14.67
N LYS A 140 19.88 -1.65 14.76
CA LYS A 140 18.57 -2.27 14.54
C LYS A 140 17.59 -1.84 15.63
N ARG A 141 16.36 -1.56 15.22
CA ARG A 141 15.25 -1.30 16.14
C ARG A 141 14.82 -2.60 16.82
N ASP A 142 14.41 -2.46 18.08
CA ASP A 142 13.74 -3.51 18.82
C ASP A 142 12.24 -3.41 18.55
N CYS A 143 11.76 -4.17 17.56
CA CYS A 143 10.36 -4.12 17.17
C CYS A 143 9.38 -4.55 18.27
N ALA A 144 9.83 -5.26 19.32
CA ALA A 144 8.98 -5.59 20.46
C ALA A 144 8.58 -4.33 21.26
N LYS A 145 9.33 -3.23 21.14
CA LYS A 145 9.04 -1.94 21.78
C LYS A 145 8.20 -1.00 20.90
N GLU A 146 7.92 -1.40 19.67
CA GLU A 146 7.29 -0.54 18.64
C GLU A 146 5.82 -0.91 18.39
N GLN A 147 5.36 -2.06 18.91
CA GLN A 147 3.98 -2.54 18.81
C GLN A 147 3.08 -1.80 19.83
#